data_AF-A0A0M2ZHA6-F1
#
_entry.id   AF-A0A0M2ZHA6-F1
#
_cell.length_a   1.000
_cell.length_b   1.000
_cell.length_c   1.000
_cell.angle_alpha   90.00
_cell.angle_beta   90.00
_cell.angle_gamma   90.00
#
_symmetry.space_group_name_H-M   'P 1'
#
loop_
_entity.id
_entity.type
_entity.pdbx_description
1 polymer ?
#
loop_
_entity_poly.entity_id
_entity_poly.type
_entity_poly.pdbx_seq_one_letter_code
_entity_poly.pdbx_strand_id
1 'polypeptide(L)'
;MTAHPSEDHTEAITLGLHDASPQHLVDAMADDVVVEMGWGRLVFGQTFADPEKLAEVLRQEGPGRRDICIYAREPHVLIAKAPAELFIDPSHTYRLRFTEAEPPEPVTNGFSLRGLESPEDADEMNRVYVQCGMVPARVDVIWNNHLQHRAVDYLLAVRDDDGSVVGTVTGVDHKLLFSDPEDGSSLWTLAVDPTSSLPGVGAALTGALAKLYRDRGRAYMDLSVAHDNLAAISLYEKLGFERVPVMAVKRKNAINEPLFTHPPETVDDLNPYARIIADEAMRRGIWVEVLDAEAGEMRLSHGGRTVITRESLSEFTSAVAMARCDDKRLTRRIVSDAGIAVPRGRLATFDEHDHAFLEEVGDVVVKPTRGEQGKGITVGIDTPEELEAALARAREQHPEVLIEQRAPGDDLRLVVIDGKVVAAALRMPAEILGTGHHTIRELIEAQSRRRAAATGGESRIPIDDITETTVREAGWSFDDVLPEGYRLRVRRTANLHQGGTIHDVTAKVHPHLCEVAVKAADAIGIPVTGVDLLVPDVTKPDYVFIEANERPGLANHEPQPTAKAFVDFLFPGSPALPSAWTPEESPTH
;
A
#
# COMPACT_ATOMS: atom_id res chain seq x y z
N MET A 1 -55.71 -27.66 -9.16
CA MET A 1 -54.94 -26.64 -9.89
C MET A 1 -55.27 -25.31 -9.22
N THR A 2 -54.58 -25.02 -8.13
CA THR A 2 -54.53 -23.70 -7.50
C THR A 2 -53.37 -22.99 -8.18
N ALA A 3 -53.66 -21.96 -8.96
CA ALA A 3 -52.64 -21.13 -9.60
C ALA A 3 -51.74 -20.54 -8.51
N HIS A 4 -50.43 -20.64 -8.70
CA HIS A 4 -49.46 -19.95 -7.85
C HIS A 4 -49.53 -18.45 -8.18
N PRO A 5 -49.54 -17.53 -7.20
CA PRO A 5 -49.53 -16.10 -7.44
C PRO A 5 -48.29 -15.58 -8.20
N SER A 6 -47.30 -16.44 -8.49
CA SER A 6 -46.12 -16.12 -9.29
C SER A 6 -46.35 -16.17 -10.80
N GLU A 7 -47.51 -16.63 -11.30
CA GLU A 7 -47.74 -16.75 -12.76
C GLU A 7 -48.01 -15.39 -13.45
N ASP A 8 -48.38 -14.34 -12.72
CA ASP A 8 -48.71 -13.01 -13.29
C ASP A 8 -47.59 -11.95 -13.15
N HIS A 9 -46.55 -12.17 -12.34
CA HIS A 9 -45.39 -11.26 -12.24
C HIS A 9 -44.24 -11.75 -13.12
N THR A 10 -44.09 -11.18 -14.31
CA THR A 10 -42.95 -11.50 -15.19
C THR A 10 -41.69 -10.78 -14.70
N GLU A 11 -40.69 -11.51 -14.21
CA GLU A 11 -39.35 -11.01 -13.84
C GLU A 11 -38.47 -10.75 -15.10
N ALA A 12 -39.05 -10.06 -16.09
CA ALA A 12 -38.51 -9.88 -17.44
C ALA A 12 -37.36 -8.86 -17.56
N ILE A 13 -37.10 -8.08 -16.51
CA ILE A 13 -36.01 -7.11 -16.40
C ILE A 13 -34.85 -7.72 -15.62
N THR A 14 -35.09 -8.20 -14.40
CA THR A 14 -33.99 -8.66 -13.54
C THR A 14 -33.48 -10.07 -13.85
N LEU A 15 -34.32 -10.95 -14.43
CA LEU A 15 -33.91 -12.32 -14.79
C LEU A 15 -33.80 -12.57 -16.31
N GLY A 16 -34.34 -11.68 -17.14
CA GLY A 16 -34.32 -11.75 -18.61
C GLY A 16 -32.98 -11.39 -19.24
N LEU A 17 -31.88 -12.02 -18.82
CA LEU A 17 -30.50 -11.64 -19.20
C LEU A 17 -30.19 -11.66 -20.70
N HIS A 18 -30.92 -12.46 -21.48
CA HIS A 18 -30.70 -12.62 -22.92
C HIS A 18 -31.80 -12.02 -23.80
N ASP A 19 -32.88 -11.55 -23.18
CA ASP A 19 -34.04 -11.00 -23.87
C ASP A 19 -34.08 -9.48 -23.73
N ALA A 20 -34.65 -8.82 -24.75
CA ALA A 20 -34.95 -7.41 -24.63
C ALA A 20 -36.09 -7.22 -23.61
N SER A 21 -35.80 -6.60 -22.47
CA SER A 21 -36.82 -6.11 -21.54
C SER A 21 -37.88 -5.32 -22.31
N PRO A 22 -39.18 -5.58 -22.06
CA PRO A 22 -40.25 -4.89 -22.76
C PRO A 22 -40.14 -3.37 -22.60
N GLN A 23 -40.12 -2.64 -23.71
CA GLN A 23 -39.84 -1.19 -23.70
C GLN A 23 -40.78 -0.41 -22.78
N HIS A 24 -42.08 -0.75 -22.77
CA HIS A 24 -43.07 -0.11 -21.91
C HIS A 24 -42.82 -0.29 -20.40
N LEU A 25 -42.11 -1.34 -19.98
CA LEU A 25 -41.69 -1.54 -18.58
C LEU A 25 -40.45 -0.70 -18.26
N VAL A 26 -39.53 -0.58 -19.22
CA VAL A 26 -38.34 0.28 -19.09
C VAL A 26 -38.75 1.75 -19.03
N ASP A 27 -39.66 2.19 -19.90
CA ASP A 27 -40.17 3.57 -19.96
C ASP A 27 -40.92 4.00 -18.68
N ALA A 28 -41.36 3.03 -17.86
CA ALA A 28 -42.03 3.31 -16.59
C ALA A 28 -41.04 3.58 -15.45
N MET A 29 -39.77 3.20 -15.60
CA MET A 29 -38.74 3.42 -14.59
C MET A 29 -38.11 4.81 -14.70
N ALA A 30 -37.53 5.29 -13.60
CA ALA A 30 -36.58 6.40 -13.68
C ALA A 30 -35.28 5.95 -14.35
N ASP A 31 -34.64 6.85 -15.10
CA ASP A 31 -33.38 6.60 -15.80
C ASP A 31 -32.15 6.84 -14.90
N ASP A 32 -31.07 6.10 -15.17
CA ASP A 32 -29.71 6.32 -14.63
C ASP A 32 -29.64 6.40 -13.10
N VAL A 33 -30.33 5.48 -12.43
CA VAL A 33 -30.58 5.58 -11.00
C VAL A 33 -29.35 5.18 -10.19
N VAL A 34 -28.89 6.13 -9.39
CA VAL A 34 -27.74 6.00 -8.48
C VAL A 34 -28.13 6.52 -7.11
N VAL A 35 -27.83 5.74 -6.06
CA VAL A 35 -28.11 6.12 -4.67
C VAL A 35 -26.81 6.22 -3.89
N GLU A 36 -26.57 7.38 -3.29
CA GLU A 36 -25.46 7.62 -2.37
C GLU A 36 -25.75 6.95 -1.02
N MET A 37 -24.89 6.03 -0.59
CA MET A 37 -25.05 5.25 0.65
C MET A 37 -24.06 5.65 1.75
N GLY A 38 -23.16 6.59 1.46
CA GLY A 38 -22.15 7.10 2.39
C GLY A 38 -20.82 6.35 2.33
N TRP A 39 -20.85 5.02 2.17
CA TRP A 39 -19.65 4.18 1.91
C TRP A 39 -19.32 4.08 0.41
N GLY A 40 -20.21 4.56 -0.44
CA GLY A 40 -20.19 4.34 -1.89
C GLY A 40 -21.58 4.53 -2.47
N ARG A 41 -21.78 4.11 -3.72
CA ARG A 41 -23.04 4.25 -4.44
C ARG A 41 -23.61 2.90 -4.83
N LEU A 42 -24.92 2.76 -4.71
CA LEU A 42 -25.67 1.69 -5.39
C LEU A 42 -26.05 2.19 -6.77
N VAL A 43 -25.65 1.44 -7.80
CA VAL A 43 -25.94 1.75 -9.21
C VAL A 43 -26.86 0.68 -9.76
N PHE A 44 -28.07 1.07 -10.15
CA PHE A 44 -29.09 0.15 -10.65
C PHE A 44 -28.96 0.03 -12.17
N GLY A 45 -28.14 -0.92 -12.63
CA GLY A 45 -27.71 -1.02 -14.03
C GLY A 45 -28.84 -1.23 -15.04
N GLN A 46 -29.98 -1.79 -14.63
CA GLN A 46 -31.15 -1.97 -15.48
C GLN A 46 -31.85 -0.65 -15.86
N THR A 47 -31.55 0.43 -15.13
CA THR A 47 -32.08 1.79 -15.40
C THR A 47 -31.22 2.57 -16.40
N PHE A 48 -30.11 1.99 -16.87
CA PHE A 48 -29.22 2.60 -17.85
C PHE A 48 -29.47 2.01 -19.23
N ALA A 49 -29.89 2.85 -20.18
CA ALA A 49 -30.06 2.43 -21.57
C ALA A 49 -28.72 2.22 -22.30
N ASP A 50 -27.67 2.94 -21.91
CA ASP A 50 -26.34 2.90 -22.53
C ASP A 50 -25.29 2.31 -21.57
N PRO A 51 -24.67 1.16 -21.89
CA PRO A 51 -23.60 0.59 -21.08
C PRO A 51 -22.35 1.48 -21.00
N GLU A 52 -22.11 2.36 -21.96
CA GLU A 52 -20.98 3.31 -21.91
C GLU A 52 -21.17 4.33 -20.78
N LYS A 53 -22.40 4.87 -20.67
CA LYS A 53 -22.77 5.78 -19.59
C LYS A 53 -22.67 5.11 -18.22
N LEU A 54 -23.13 3.87 -18.11
CA LEU A 54 -23.01 3.08 -16.89
C LEU A 54 -21.55 2.85 -16.49
N ALA A 55 -20.68 2.53 -17.47
CA ALA A 55 -19.25 2.39 -17.23
C ALA A 55 -18.64 3.71 -16.72
N GLU A 56 -18.98 4.85 -17.33
CA GLU A 56 -18.49 6.16 -16.91
C GLU A 56 -18.94 6.53 -15.49
N VAL A 57 -20.19 6.21 -15.12
CA VAL A 57 -20.65 6.38 -13.73
C VAL A 57 -19.79 5.59 -12.76
N LEU A 58 -19.49 4.31 -13.04
CA LEU A 58 -18.63 3.49 -12.18
C LEU A 58 -17.18 4.02 -12.11
N ARG A 59 -16.67 4.60 -13.19
CA ARG A 59 -15.31 5.19 -13.24
C ARG A 59 -15.18 6.46 -12.39
N GLN A 60 -16.30 7.12 -12.08
CA GLN A 60 -16.35 8.28 -11.18
C GLN A 60 -16.26 7.89 -9.68
N GLU A 61 -16.15 6.61 -9.36
CA GLU A 61 -15.92 6.16 -7.98
C GLU A 61 -14.63 6.79 -7.41
N GLY A 62 -14.80 7.63 -6.38
CA GLY A 62 -13.71 8.33 -5.72
C GLY A 62 -12.92 7.47 -4.72
N PRO A 63 -11.78 7.98 -4.21
CA PRO A 63 -10.99 7.32 -3.17
C PRO A 63 -11.81 6.97 -1.92
N GLY A 64 -11.49 5.85 -1.28
CA GLY A 64 -12.19 5.41 -0.06
C GLY A 64 -13.66 5.02 -0.22
N ARG A 65 -14.20 5.04 -1.45
CA ARG A 65 -15.60 4.69 -1.75
C ARG A 65 -15.67 3.34 -2.45
N ARG A 66 -16.80 2.66 -2.29
CA ARG A 66 -17.05 1.35 -2.88
C ARG A 66 -18.40 1.31 -3.56
N ASP A 67 -18.44 1.54 -4.85
CA ASP A 67 -19.68 1.45 -5.63
C ASP A 67 -20.02 -0.01 -5.95
N ILE A 68 -21.31 -0.29 -6.03
CA ILE A 68 -21.83 -1.60 -6.41
C ILE A 68 -22.88 -1.39 -7.49
N CYS A 69 -22.58 -1.83 -8.71
CA CYS A 69 -23.57 -1.96 -9.76
C CYS A 69 -24.25 -3.33 -9.66
N ILE A 70 -25.58 -3.35 -9.62
CA ILE A 70 -26.38 -4.57 -9.66
C ILE A 70 -27.39 -4.49 -10.82
N TYR A 71 -27.84 -5.65 -11.31
CA TYR A 71 -28.78 -5.77 -12.44
C TYR A 71 -28.30 -5.13 -13.75
N ALA A 72 -26.98 -4.99 -13.94
CA ALA A 72 -26.45 -4.70 -15.27
C ALA A 72 -26.91 -5.81 -16.23
N ARG A 73 -27.62 -5.44 -17.31
CA ARG A 73 -28.27 -6.41 -18.21
C ARG A 73 -27.26 -7.37 -18.83
N GLU A 74 -26.18 -6.81 -19.37
CA GLU A 74 -25.07 -7.55 -19.97
C GLU A 74 -23.77 -7.19 -19.24
N PRO A 75 -23.52 -7.78 -18.05
CA PRO A 75 -22.38 -7.38 -17.22
C PRO A 75 -21.03 -7.62 -17.92
N HIS A 76 -20.96 -8.63 -18.78
CA HIS A 76 -19.78 -8.92 -19.60
C HIS A 76 -19.54 -7.85 -20.69
N VAL A 77 -20.60 -7.27 -21.27
CA VAL A 77 -20.49 -6.13 -22.22
C VAL A 77 -20.08 -4.87 -21.48
N LEU A 78 -20.63 -4.63 -20.28
CA LEU A 78 -20.25 -3.50 -19.42
C LEU A 78 -18.74 -3.56 -19.07
N ILE A 79 -18.23 -4.71 -18.64
CA ILE A 79 -16.80 -4.87 -18.35
C ILE A 79 -15.96 -4.59 -19.59
N ALA A 80 -16.39 -5.02 -20.77
CA ALA A 80 -15.64 -4.80 -22.01
C ALA A 80 -15.45 -3.31 -22.35
N LYS A 81 -16.26 -2.39 -21.77
CA LYS A 81 -16.07 -0.95 -21.92
C LYS A 81 -14.85 -0.42 -21.15
N ALA A 82 -14.55 -1.00 -19.99
CA ALA A 82 -13.43 -0.60 -19.15
C ALA A 82 -12.77 -1.80 -18.45
N PRO A 83 -12.17 -2.75 -19.19
CA PRO A 83 -11.71 -4.04 -18.65
C PRO A 83 -10.53 -3.92 -17.66
N ALA A 84 -9.76 -2.84 -17.77
CA ALA A 84 -8.71 -2.51 -16.81
C ALA A 84 -9.25 -1.95 -15.49
N GLU A 85 -10.48 -1.43 -15.47
CA GLU A 85 -11.06 -0.75 -14.31
C GLU A 85 -12.24 -1.50 -13.69
N LEU A 86 -12.95 -2.36 -14.42
CA LEU A 86 -14.15 -3.07 -13.96
C LEU A 86 -13.93 -4.59 -13.87
N PHE A 87 -14.67 -5.24 -12.99
CA PHE A 87 -14.72 -6.70 -12.87
C PHE A 87 -16.10 -7.17 -12.39
N ILE A 88 -16.44 -8.45 -12.66
CA ILE A 88 -17.60 -9.11 -12.05
C ILE A 88 -17.19 -9.48 -10.64
N ASP A 89 -17.95 -8.98 -9.67
CA ASP A 89 -17.79 -9.31 -8.26
C ASP A 89 -17.99 -10.83 -8.06
N PRO A 90 -17.08 -11.55 -7.37
CA PRO A 90 -17.20 -12.98 -7.12
C PRO A 90 -18.23 -13.26 -6.00
N SER A 91 -19.43 -12.75 -6.18
CA SER A 91 -20.57 -12.89 -5.27
C SER A 91 -21.69 -13.68 -5.93
N HIS A 92 -22.58 -14.22 -5.11
CA HIS A 92 -23.84 -14.81 -5.51
C HIS A 92 -24.96 -13.86 -5.17
N THR A 93 -25.91 -13.68 -6.09
CA THR A 93 -27.15 -12.97 -5.80
C THR A 93 -28.23 -13.98 -5.43
N TYR A 94 -28.93 -13.68 -4.34
CA TYR A 94 -30.00 -14.49 -3.77
C TYR A 94 -31.27 -13.66 -3.72
N ARG A 95 -32.41 -14.27 -4.09
CA ARG A 95 -33.74 -13.66 -4.12
C ARG A 95 -34.68 -14.38 -3.16
N LEU A 96 -35.35 -13.62 -2.31
CA LEU A 96 -36.50 -14.08 -1.54
C LEU A 96 -37.77 -13.57 -2.22
N ARG A 97 -38.56 -14.47 -2.82
CA ARG A 97 -39.87 -14.13 -3.38
C ARG A 97 -40.92 -14.08 -2.29
N PHE A 98 -41.69 -13.01 -2.24
CA PHE A 98 -42.77 -12.88 -1.28
C PHE A 98 -43.98 -13.66 -1.77
N THR A 99 -44.39 -14.65 -0.97
CA THR A 99 -45.63 -15.41 -1.18
C THR A 99 -46.71 -14.91 -0.22
N GLU A 100 -47.96 -15.33 -0.45
CA GLU A 100 -49.09 -15.03 0.46
C GLU A 100 -48.92 -15.64 1.85
N ALA A 101 -48.02 -16.63 2.02
CA ALA A 101 -47.75 -17.23 3.31
C ALA A 101 -46.97 -16.26 4.21
N GLU A 102 -47.54 -15.98 5.38
CA GLU A 102 -46.90 -15.13 6.39
C GLU A 102 -45.71 -15.89 7.00
N PRO A 103 -44.48 -15.35 6.94
CA PRO A 103 -43.33 -16.00 7.53
C PRO A 103 -43.41 -15.94 9.05
N PRO A 104 -42.72 -16.84 9.77
CA PRO A 104 -42.62 -16.75 11.21
C PRO A 104 -42.02 -15.41 11.64
N GLU A 105 -42.55 -14.84 12.73
CA GLU A 105 -41.98 -13.61 13.30
C GLU A 105 -40.51 -13.82 13.68
N PRO A 106 -39.64 -12.83 13.42
CA PRO A 106 -38.24 -12.92 13.80
C PRO A 106 -38.11 -13.06 15.33
N VAL A 107 -37.42 -14.11 15.77
CA VAL A 107 -37.16 -14.35 17.19
C VAL A 107 -36.06 -13.41 17.66
N THR A 108 -36.41 -12.50 18.57
CA THR A 108 -35.49 -11.51 19.14
C THR A 108 -35.28 -11.81 20.63
N ASN A 109 -34.20 -12.51 20.96
CA ASN A 109 -33.87 -12.90 22.34
C ASN A 109 -32.72 -12.04 22.86
N GLY A 110 -33.01 -11.11 23.78
CA GLY A 110 -32.01 -10.23 24.41
C GLY A 110 -31.60 -9.02 23.57
N PHE A 111 -32.34 -8.74 22.50
CA PHE A 111 -32.25 -7.54 21.70
C PHE A 111 -33.61 -7.20 21.11
N SER A 112 -33.79 -5.96 20.69
CA SER A 112 -34.95 -5.45 19.99
C SER A 112 -34.54 -4.83 18.64
N LEU A 113 -35.49 -4.72 17.71
CA LEU A 113 -35.27 -4.14 16.39
C LEU A 113 -35.97 -2.80 16.29
N ARG A 114 -35.28 -1.79 15.76
CA ARG A 114 -35.85 -0.46 15.48
C ARG A 114 -35.18 0.23 14.30
N GLY A 115 -35.79 1.30 13.80
CA GLY A 115 -35.14 2.23 12.87
C GLY A 115 -34.15 3.15 13.58
N LEU A 116 -33.47 3.99 12.81
CA LEU A 116 -32.63 5.07 13.36
C LEU A 116 -33.51 6.09 14.07
N GLU A 117 -33.01 6.63 15.17
CA GLU A 117 -33.66 7.65 15.98
C GLU A 117 -32.81 8.92 16.09
N SER A 118 -31.50 8.80 15.89
CA SER A 118 -30.57 9.94 15.91
C SER A 118 -29.35 9.74 15.00
N PRO A 119 -28.55 10.81 14.73
CA PRO A 119 -27.27 10.68 14.03
C PRO A 119 -26.27 9.77 14.76
N GLU A 120 -26.32 9.70 16.08
CA GLU A 120 -25.45 8.83 16.89
C GLU A 120 -25.69 7.34 16.59
N ASP A 121 -26.91 6.95 16.24
CA ASP A 121 -27.18 5.58 15.76
C ASP A 121 -26.41 5.26 14.48
N ALA A 122 -26.23 6.24 13.59
CA ALA A 122 -25.46 6.07 12.37
C ALA A 122 -23.95 5.92 12.65
N ASP A 123 -23.46 6.58 13.71
CA ASP A 123 -22.10 6.38 14.21
C ASP A 123 -21.92 4.97 14.79
N GLU A 124 -22.89 4.50 15.58
CA GLU A 124 -22.90 3.12 16.10
C GLU A 124 -23.01 2.06 14.98
N MET A 125 -23.74 2.34 13.89
CA MET A 125 -23.70 1.50 12.69
C MET A 125 -22.28 1.39 12.12
N ASN A 126 -21.56 2.51 12.03
CA ASN A 126 -20.18 2.51 11.56
C ASN A 126 -19.24 1.75 12.49
N ARG A 127 -19.46 1.82 13.81
CA ARG A 127 -18.73 1.00 14.78
C ARG A 127 -18.86 -0.49 14.43
N VAL A 128 -20.08 -0.95 14.13
CA VAL A 128 -20.34 -2.33 13.69
C VAL A 128 -19.68 -2.62 12.33
N TYR A 129 -19.80 -1.72 11.35
CA TYR A 129 -19.15 -1.87 10.04
C TYR A 129 -17.64 -2.06 10.14
N VAL A 130 -16.96 -1.20 10.90
CA VAL A 130 -15.50 -1.27 11.10
C VAL A 130 -15.10 -2.59 11.75
N GLN A 131 -15.85 -3.06 12.76
CA GLN A 131 -15.58 -4.35 13.39
C GLN A 131 -15.81 -5.54 12.45
N CYS A 132 -16.70 -5.41 11.47
CA CYS A 132 -16.90 -6.40 10.40
C CYS A 132 -15.91 -6.24 9.22
N GLY A 133 -14.94 -5.31 9.30
CA GLY A 133 -14.01 -5.03 8.19
C GLY A 133 -14.67 -4.39 6.97
N MET A 134 -15.83 -3.74 7.17
CA MET A 134 -16.57 -3.04 6.12
C MET A 134 -16.16 -1.57 6.03
N VAL A 135 -16.38 -0.96 4.87
CA VAL A 135 -16.14 0.48 4.65
C VAL A 135 -17.18 1.28 5.45
N PRO A 136 -16.75 2.17 6.37
CA PRO A 136 -17.67 3.03 7.08
C PRO A 136 -18.33 4.03 6.12
N ALA A 137 -19.55 4.45 6.46
CA ALA A 137 -20.30 5.45 5.72
C ALA A 137 -20.30 6.79 6.43
N ARG A 138 -20.38 7.87 5.66
CA ARG A 138 -20.60 9.21 6.22
C ARG A 138 -21.90 9.28 7.03
N VAL A 139 -21.79 9.66 8.31
CA VAL A 139 -22.93 9.77 9.25
C VAL A 139 -24.01 10.71 8.73
N ASP A 140 -23.61 11.87 8.19
CA ASP A 140 -24.53 12.85 7.64
C ASP A 140 -25.32 12.31 6.44
N VAL A 141 -24.70 11.45 5.63
CA VAL A 141 -25.36 10.80 4.49
C VAL A 141 -26.38 9.76 4.97
N ILE A 142 -26.00 8.86 5.89
CA ILE A 142 -26.93 7.86 6.45
C ILE A 142 -28.15 8.55 7.06
N TRP A 143 -27.89 9.56 7.90
CA TRP A 143 -28.94 10.29 8.59
C TRP A 143 -29.86 11.05 7.62
N ASN A 144 -29.28 11.71 6.60
CA ASN A 144 -30.06 12.38 5.58
C ASN A 144 -30.90 11.40 4.75
N ASN A 145 -30.35 10.23 4.41
CA ASN A 145 -31.09 9.18 3.71
C ASN A 145 -32.28 8.70 4.56
N HIS A 146 -32.07 8.45 5.85
CA HIS A 146 -33.13 8.06 6.77
C HIS A 146 -34.26 9.09 6.83
N LEU A 147 -33.94 10.39 6.87
CA LEU A 147 -34.93 11.46 6.99
C LEU A 147 -35.64 11.81 5.66
N GLN A 148 -34.90 11.81 4.55
CA GLN A 148 -35.37 12.39 3.29
C GLN A 148 -35.61 11.35 2.20
N HIS A 149 -34.95 10.19 2.26
CA HIS A 149 -34.96 9.21 1.18
C HIS A 149 -35.84 8.01 1.53
N ARG A 150 -37.17 8.16 1.32
CA ARG A 150 -38.18 7.15 1.69
C ARG A 150 -37.97 5.75 1.09
N ALA A 151 -37.16 5.64 0.04
CA ALA A 151 -36.82 4.37 -0.58
C ALA A 151 -35.68 3.62 0.13
N VAL A 152 -34.99 4.24 1.10
CA VAL A 152 -33.91 3.62 1.86
C VAL A 152 -34.36 3.41 3.30
N ASP A 153 -34.28 2.17 3.76
CA ASP A 153 -34.67 1.79 5.11
C ASP A 153 -33.44 1.30 5.88
N TYR A 154 -33.31 1.70 7.13
CA TYR A 154 -32.23 1.29 8.01
C TYR A 154 -32.83 0.68 9.27
N LEU A 155 -32.39 -0.52 9.63
CA LEU A 155 -32.79 -1.21 10.86
C LEU A 155 -31.57 -1.53 11.71
N LEU A 156 -31.74 -1.41 13.02
CA LEU A 156 -30.76 -1.71 14.05
C LEU A 156 -31.26 -2.84 14.93
N ALA A 157 -30.34 -3.69 15.35
CA ALA A 157 -30.53 -4.59 16.47
C ALA A 157 -29.86 -3.97 17.69
N VAL A 158 -30.64 -3.74 18.74
CA VAL A 158 -30.24 -3.02 19.94
C VAL A 158 -30.41 -3.93 21.15
N ARG A 159 -29.35 -4.05 21.96
CA ARG A 159 -29.38 -4.87 23.17
C ARG A 159 -30.38 -4.33 24.18
N ASP A 160 -31.18 -5.24 24.75
CA ASP A 160 -32.25 -4.85 25.68
C ASP A 160 -31.73 -4.39 27.04
N ASP A 161 -30.51 -4.79 27.42
CA ASP A 161 -29.93 -4.55 28.75
C ASP A 161 -29.12 -3.25 28.85
N ASP A 162 -28.36 -2.88 27.82
CA ASP A 162 -27.54 -1.66 27.82
C ASP A 162 -27.78 -0.72 26.63
N GLY A 163 -28.65 -1.07 25.69
CA GLY A 163 -28.98 -0.23 24.55
C GLY A 163 -27.90 -0.16 23.47
N SER A 164 -26.85 -0.98 23.54
CA SER A 164 -25.81 -1.01 22.51
C SER A 164 -26.32 -1.57 21.19
N VAL A 165 -25.91 -0.97 20.06
CA VAL A 165 -26.20 -1.49 18.72
C VAL A 165 -25.31 -2.70 18.46
N VAL A 166 -25.90 -3.86 18.20
CA VAL A 166 -25.19 -5.13 17.96
C VAL A 166 -25.32 -5.63 16.52
N GLY A 167 -26.11 -4.96 15.71
CA GLY A 167 -26.25 -5.28 14.30
C GLY A 167 -27.04 -4.23 13.54
N THR A 168 -26.89 -4.23 12.23
CA THR A 168 -27.57 -3.31 11.33
C THR A 168 -27.84 -3.96 9.98
N VAL A 169 -28.89 -3.51 9.30
CA VAL A 169 -29.17 -3.84 7.91
C VAL A 169 -29.75 -2.62 7.20
N THR A 170 -29.46 -2.51 5.91
CA THR A 170 -30.02 -1.48 5.04
C THR A 170 -30.85 -2.13 3.95
N GLY A 171 -32.01 -1.55 3.64
CA GLY A 171 -32.85 -1.96 2.54
C GLY A 171 -33.05 -0.84 1.54
N VAL A 172 -33.35 -1.22 0.30
CA VAL A 172 -33.75 -0.29 -0.76
C VAL A 172 -35.03 -0.79 -1.42
N ASP A 173 -36.08 0.03 -1.41
CA ASP A 173 -37.37 -0.19 -2.07
C ASP A 173 -37.28 0.30 -3.53
N HIS A 174 -37.23 -0.63 -4.48
CA HIS A 174 -37.02 -0.31 -5.90
C HIS A 174 -38.22 0.41 -6.50
N LYS A 175 -39.44 0.10 -6.02
CA LYS A 175 -40.65 0.79 -6.47
C LYS A 175 -40.65 2.25 -6.10
N LEU A 176 -40.31 2.56 -4.85
CA LEU A 176 -40.24 3.95 -4.40
C LEU A 176 -39.05 4.69 -5.00
N LEU A 177 -37.95 3.99 -5.26
CA LEU A 177 -36.73 4.59 -5.77
C LEU A 177 -36.85 4.98 -7.25
N PHE A 178 -37.32 4.06 -8.09
CA PHE A 178 -37.29 4.23 -9.55
C PHE A 178 -38.53 3.70 -10.26
N SER A 179 -39.65 3.54 -9.56
CA SER A 179 -40.91 3.03 -10.14
C SER A 179 -40.78 1.64 -10.76
N ASP A 180 -39.99 0.75 -10.12
CA ASP A 180 -39.76 -0.61 -10.59
C ASP A 180 -41.07 -1.34 -10.96
N PRO A 181 -41.24 -1.77 -12.23
CA PRO A 181 -42.41 -2.51 -12.66
C PRO A 181 -42.45 -3.94 -12.07
N GLU A 182 -41.33 -4.48 -11.61
CA GLU A 182 -41.28 -5.80 -10.95
C GLU A 182 -41.62 -5.74 -9.46
N ASP A 183 -41.83 -4.54 -8.92
CA ASP A 183 -42.10 -4.29 -7.50
C ASP A 183 -41.01 -4.88 -6.58
N GLY A 184 -39.74 -4.83 -6.99
CA GLY A 184 -38.61 -5.38 -6.26
C GLY A 184 -38.17 -4.58 -5.04
N SER A 185 -37.28 -5.20 -4.27
CA SER A 185 -36.47 -4.55 -3.25
C SER A 185 -35.12 -5.27 -3.08
N SER A 186 -34.22 -4.69 -2.29
CA SER A 186 -32.91 -5.29 -2.01
C SER A 186 -32.41 -5.00 -0.60
N LEU A 187 -31.62 -5.92 -0.07
CA LEU A 187 -30.93 -5.85 1.21
C LEU A 187 -29.43 -5.61 0.99
N TRP A 188 -28.89 -4.67 1.74
CA TRP A 188 -27.49 -4.25 1.73
C TRP A 188 -26.96 -4.12 3.16
N THR A 189 -25.64 -4.18 3.29
CA THR A 189 -24.93 -3.86 4.53
C THR A 189 -25.48 -4.53 5.79
N LEU A 190 -25.84 -5.82 5.69
CA LEU A 190 -26.12 -6.65 6.85
C LEU A 190 -24.82 -6.90 7.61
N ALA A 191 -24.71 -6.32 8.80
CA ALA A 191 -23.55 -6.44 9.67
C ALA A 191 -24.01 -6.80 11.09
N VAL A 192 -23.27 -7.69 11.74
CA VAL A 192 -23.50 -8.12 13.12
C VAL A 192 -22.19 -8.03 13.85
N ASP A 193 -22.18 -7.34 14.99
CA ASP A 193 -21.00 -7.17 15.82
C ASP A 193 -20.41 -8.56 16.15
N PRO A 194 -19.16 -8.87 15.72
CA PRO A 194 -18.57 -10.19 15.90
C PRO A 194 -18.27 -10.50 17.37
N THR A 195 -18.29 -9.50 18.25
CA THR A 195 -18.14 -9.67 19.71
C THR A 195 -19.47 -9.95 20.41
N SER A 196 -20.60 -9.79 19.71
CA SER A 196 -21.93 -10.08 20.27
C SER A 196 -22.11 -11.58 20.48
N SER A 197 -22.50 -11.96 21.71
CA SER A 197 -22.86 -13.34 22.04
C SER A 197 -24.32 -13.68 21.68
N LEU A 198 -25.08 -12.74 21.10
CA LEU A 198 -26.51 -12.91 20.83
C LEU A 198 -26.73 -13.67 19.52
N PRO A 199 -27.33 -14.88 19.56
CA PRO A 199 -27.59 -15.64 18.34
C PRO A 199 -28.77 -15.05 17.57
N GLY A 200 -28.75 -15.23 16.25
CA GLY A 200 -29.92 -14.94 15.40
C GLY A 200 -30.12 -13.47 15.01
N VAL A 201 -29.26 -12.54 15.43
CA VAL A 201 -29.36 -11.10 15.10
C VAL A 201 -29.49 -10.87 13.59
N GLY A 202 -28.61 -11.47 12.78
CA GLY A 202 -28.65 -11.33 11.32
C GLY A 202 -29.92 -11.91 10.69
N ALA A 203 -30.44 -13.03 11.22
CA ALA A 203 -31.69 -13.62 10.77
C ALA A 203 -32.89 -12.73 11.10
N ALA A 204 -32.90 -12.15 12.30
CA ALA A 204 -33.96 -11.27 12.75
C ALA A 204 -34.00 -9.95 11.95
N LEU A 205 -32.84 -9.32 11.71
CA LEU A 205 -32.72 -8.13 10.87
C LEU A 205 -33.20 -8.40 9.43
N THR A 206 -32.75 -9.50 8.83
CA THR A 206 -33.16 -9.91 7.48
C THR A 206 -34.66 -10.17 7.41
N GLY A 207 -35.22 -10.89 8.39
CA GLY A 207 -36.64 -11.21 8.47
C GLY A 207 -37.52 -9.97 8.68
N ALA A 208 -37.08 -9.03 9.53
CA ALA A 208 -37.78 -7.77 9.75
C ALA A 208 -37.81 -6.90 8.49
N LEU A 209 -36.69 -6.81 7.76
CA LEU A 209 -36.64 -6.07 6.50
C LEU A 209 -37.50 -6.74 5.42
N ALA A 210 -37.47 -8.07 5.32
CA ALA A 210 -38.33 -8.83 4.42
C ALA A 210 -39.83 -8.59 4.74
N LYS A 211 -40.20 -8.56 6.02
CA LYS A 211 -41.57 -8.24 6.45
C LYS A 211 -41.95 -6.81 6.06
N LEU A 212 -41.08 -5.83 6.32
CA LEU A 212 -41.31 -4.43 5.93
C LEU A 212 -41.64 -4.31 4.43
N TYR A 213 -40.87 -4.96 3.56
CA TYR A 213 -41.12 -4.88 2.12
C TYR A 213 -42.33 -5.69 1.66
N ARG A 214 -42.63 -6.85 2.27
CA ARG A 214 -43.89 -7.55 2.02
C ARG A 214 -45.09 -6.68 2.38
N ASP A 215 -45.07 -6.03 3.55
CA ASP A 215 -46.17 -5.18 4.03
C ASP A 215 -46.36 -3.94 3.14
N ARG A 216 -45.29 -3.51 2.43
CA ARG A 216 -45.34 -2.47 1.38
C ARG A 216 -45.81 -2.98 0.01
N GLY A 217 -46.11 -4.26 -0.12
CA GLY A 217 -46.57 -4.87 -1.37
C GLY A 217 -45.47 -5.08 -2.40
N ARG A 218 -44.21 -5.25 -1.98
CA ARG A 218 -43.12 -5.66 -2.87
C ARG A 218 -43.29 -7.13 -3.28
N ALA A 219 -42.70 -7.53 -4.40
CA ALA A 219 -42.78 -8.90 -4.93
C ALA A 219 -41.61 -9.80 -4.46
N TYR A 220 -40.42 -9.23 -4.28
CA TYR A 220 -39.24 -9.95 -3.80
C TYR A 220 -38.24 -9.03 -3.11
N MET A 221 -37.24 -9.62 -2.45
CA MET A 221 -36.06 -8.94 -1.92
C MET A 221 -34.77 -9.67 -2.31
N ASP A 222 -33.84 -8.95 -2.92
CA ASP A 222 -32.55 -9.48 -3.36
C ASP A 222 -31.40 -9.10 -2.43
N LEU A 223 -30.33 -9.89 -2.43
CA LEU A 223 -29.06 -9.55 -1.79
C LEU A 223 -27.89 -10.15 -2.57
N SER A 224 -26.71 -9.56 -2.40
CA SER A 224 -25.45 -10.11 -2.92
C SER A 224 -24.53 -10.51 -1.77
N VAL A 225 -23.93 -11.69 -1.86
CA VAL A 225 -23.02 -12.24 -0.84
C VAL A 225 -21.80 -12.88 -1.51
N ALA A 226 -20.60 -12.62 -0.97
CA ALA A 226 -19.37 -13.23 -1.49
C ALA A 226 -19.45 -14.76 -1.51
N HIS A 227 -18.95 -15.39 -2.58
CA HIS A 227 -19.09 -16.83 -2.81
C HIS A 227 -18.45 -17.72 -1.73
N ASP A 228 -17.51 -17.17 -0.97
CA ASP A 228 -16.75 -17.82 0.10
C ASP A 228 -17.34 -17.57 1.50
N ASN A 229 -18.37 -16.73 1.63
CA ASN A 229 -19.05 -16.49 2.90
C ASN A 229 -20.11 -17.56 3.20
N LEU A 230 -19.64 -18.77 3.49
CA LEU A 230 -20.47 -19.95 3.73
C LEU A 230 -21.49 -19.78 4.85
N ALA A 231 -21.14 -18.99 5.88
CA ALA A 231 -22.01 -18.73 7.02
C ALA A 231 -23.24 -17.89 6.62
N ALA A 232 -23.02 -16.81 5.87
CA ALA A 232 -24.10 -15.97 5.35
C ALA A 232 -24.95 -16.71 4.31
N ILE A 233 -24.31 -17.44 3.38
CA ILE A 233 -25.02 -18.29 2.40
C ILE A 233 -25.97 -19.26 3.11
N SER A 234 -25.47 -19.98 4.13
CA SER A 234 -26.28 -20.92 4.91
C SER A 234 -27.45 -20.25 5.65
N LEU A 235 -27.29 -18.99 6.06
CA LEU A 235 -28.38 -18.21 6.67
C LEU A 235 -29.47 -17.90 5.63
N TYR A 236 -29.09 -17.38 4.46
CA TYR A 236 -30.05 -16.97 3.44
C TYR A 236 -30.84 -18.16 2.88
N GLU A 237 -30.19 -19.29 2.65
CA GLU A 237 -30.86 -20.52 2.20
C GLU A 237 -31.89 -21.02 3.22
N LYS A 238 -31.58 -20.95 4.53
CA LYS A 238 -32.52 -21.28 5.60
C LYS A 238 -33.71 -20.32 5.68
N LEU A 239 -33.51 -19.06 5.30
CA LEU A 239 -34.56 -18.05 5.23
C LEU A 239 -35.40 -18.15 3.94
N GLY A 240 -35.11 -19.11 3.06
CA GLY A 240 -35.87 -19.36 1.84
C GLY A 240 -35.43 -18.51 0.65
N PHE A 241 -34.25 -17.90 0.70
CA PHE A 241 -33.69 -17.26 -0.48
C PHE A 241 -33.18 -18.31 -1.47
N GLU A 242 -33.38 -18.04 -2.76
CA GLU A 242 -32.91 -18.86 -3.86
C GLU A 242 -31.91 -18.10 -4.71
N ARG A 243 -30.91 -18.79 -5.23
CA ARG A 243 -29.89 -18.17 -6.08
C ARG A 243 -30.49 -17.74 -7.43
N VAL A 244 -30.19 -16.53 -7.87
CA VAL A 244 -30.58 -15.97 -9.17
C VAL A 244 -29.35 -15.58 -10.00
N PRO A 245 -29.43 -15.58 -11.34
CA PRO A 245 -28.30 -15.31 -12.23
C PRO A 245 -27.94 -13.81 -12.35
N VAL A 246 -28.21 -13.00 -11.32
CA VAL A 246 -27.85 -11.58 -11.29
C VAL A 246 -26.41 -11.43 -10.81
N MET A 247 -25.59 -10.69 -11.56
CA MET A 247 -24.21 -10.41 -11.20
C MET A 247 -24.04 -8.96 -10.74
N ALA A 248 -23.18 -8.75 -9.75
CA ALA A 248 -22.71 -7.43 -9.40
C ALA A 248 -21.44 -7.08 -10.18
N VAL A 249 -21.30 -5.82 -10.59
CA VAL A 249 -20.10 -5.27 -11.22
C VAL A 249 -19.55 -4.19 -10.32
N LYS A 250 -18.25 -4.23 -10.08
CA LYS A 250 -17.53 -3.27 -9.23
C LYS A 250 -16.32 -2.73 -9.96
N ARG A 251 -15.82 -1.59 -9.48
CA ARG A 251 -14.55 -1.05 -9.92
C ARG A 251 -13.39 -1.72 -9.17
N LYS A 252 -12.31 -2.01 -9.89
CA LYS A 252 -11.02 -2.40 -9.34
C LYS A 252 -10.48 -1.20 -8.58
N ASN A 253 -10.37 -1.32 -7.26
CA ASN A 253 -9.83 -0.31 -6.35
C ASN A 253 -9.13 -1.02 -5.18
N ALA A 254 -8.46 -0.28 -4.28
CA ALA A 254 -7.73 -0.88 -3.17
C ALA A 254 -8.64 -1.62 -2.17
N ILE A 255 -9.91 -1.23 -2.06
CA ILE A 255 -10.91 -1.88 -1.18
C ILE A 255 -11.33 -3.24 -1.75
N ASN A 256 -11.47 -3.33 -3.08
CA ASN A 256 -11.90 -4.52 -3.81
C ASN A 256 -10.74 -5.41 -4.23
N GLU A 257 -9.48 -5.01 -3.98
CA GLU A 257 -8.27 -5.72 -4.42
C GLU A 257 -8.32 -7.22 -4.13
N PRO A 258 -8.64 -7.68 -2.90
CA PRO A 258 -8.72 -9.10 -2.58
C PRO A 258 -9.76 -9.90 -3.40
N LEU A 259 -10.68 -9.23 -4.10
CA LEU A 259 -11.74 -9.87 -4.90
C LEU A 259 -11.33 -10.14 -6.35
N PHE A 260 -10.26 -9.51 -6.84
CA PHE A 260 -9.77 -9.67 -8.21
C PHE A 260 -8.26 -9.94 -8.30
N THR A 261 -7.56 -9.90 -7.18
CA THR A 261 -6.19 -10.40 -7.03
C THR A 261 -6.20 -11.67 -6.17
N HIS A 262 -5.20 -12.51 -6.34
CA HIS A 262 -4.88 -13.57 -5.40
C HIS A 262 -3.47 -13.30 -4.90
N PRO A 263 -3.26 -12.94 -3.62
CA PRO A 263 -1.91 -12.87 -3.09
C PRO A 263 -1.30 -14.28 -3.18
N PRO A 264 -0.13 -14.45 -3.78
CA PRO A 264 0.58 -15.73 -3.76
C PRO A 264 0.78 -16.20 -2.32
N GLU A 265 0.65 -17.51 -2.10
CA GLU A 265 0.86 -18.13 -0.78
C GLU A 265 2.21 -17.76 -0.13
N THR A 266 3.19 -17.33 -0.94
CA THR A 266 4.58 -17.04 -0.56
C THR A 266 4.93 -15.55 -0.46
N VAL A 267 3.98 -14.62 -0.65
CA VAL A 267 4.27 -13.17 -0.52
C VAL A 267 4.65 -12.79 0.92
N ASP A 268 4.15 -13.53 1.91
CA ASP A 268 4.51 -13.34 3.32
C ASP A 268 5.94 -13.75 3.67
N ASP A 269 6.60 -14.53 2.81
CA ASP A 269 8.00 -14.95 2.99
C ASP A 269 9.01 -13.92 2.43
N LEU A 270 8.53 -12.88 1.72
CA LEU A 270 9.40 -11.87 1.11
C LEU A 270 10.09 -11.01 2.16
N ASN A 271 11.34 -10.63 1.87
CA ASN A 271 12.04 -9.62 2.64
C ASN A 271 11.33 -8.24 2.55
N PRO A 272 11.54 -7.32 3.52
CA PRO A 272 10.85 -6.03 3.54
C PRO A 272 11.02 -5.18 2.28
N TYR A 273 12.18 -5.27 1.61
CA TYR A 273 12.49 -4.51 0.39
C TYR A 273 11.69 -4.99 -0.83
N ALA A 274 11.50 -6.31 -0.96
CA ALA A 274 10.67 -6.89 -2.00
C ALA A 274 9.17 -6.75 -1.68
N ARG A 275 8.79 -6.91 -0.40
CA ARG A 275 7.39 -6.87 0.05
C ARG A 275 6.70 -5.55 -0.29
N ILE A 276 7.36 -4.40 -0.07
CA ILE A 276 6.77 -3.10 -0.41
C ILE A 276 6.47 -2.94 -1.91
N ILE A 277 7.24 -3.59 -2.78
CA ILE A 277 7.03 -3.59 -4.24
C ILE A 277 5.88 -4.53 -4.59
N ALA A 278 5.82 -5.71 -3.97
CA ALA A 278 4.73 -6.67 -4.14
C ALA A 278 3.38 -6.06 -3.73
N ASP A 279 3.31 -5.45 -2.55
CA ASP A 279 2.09 -4.82 -2.03
C ASP A 279 1.61 -3.69 -2.93
N GLU A 280 2.52 -2.84 -3.44
CA GLU A 280 2.18 -1.81 -4.42
C GLU A 280 1.67 -2.41 -5.74
N ALA A 281 2.29 -3.49 -6.23
CA ALA A 281 1.91 -4.16 -7.46
C ALA A 281 0.51 -4.81 -7.33
N MET A 282 0.27 -5.57 -6.26
CA MET A 282 -1.03 -6.20 -5.98
C MET A 282 -2.12 -5.14 -5.85
N ARG A 283 -1.85 -4.01 -5.17
CA ARG A 283 -2.76 -2.87 -5.10
C ARG A 283 -3.06 -2.22 -6.45
N ARG A 284 -2.45 -2.64 -7.55
CA ARG A 284 -2.76 -2.19 -8.92
C ARG A 284 -3.37 -3.28 -9.79
N GLY A 285 -3.67 -4.43 -9.21
CA GLY A 285 -4.04 -5.62 -9.98
C GLY A 285 -2.91 -6.12 -10.87
N ILE A 286 -1.65 -5.84 -10.51
CA ILE A 286 -0.49 -6.46 -11.13
C ILE A 286 -0.30 -7.79 -10.41
N TRP A 287 -0.34 -8.87 -11.17
CA TRP A 287 -0.11 -10.21 -10.68
C TRP A 287 1.32 -10.35 -10.20
N VAL A 288 1.51 -10.80 -8.97
CA VAL A 288 2.82 -11.09 -8.38
C VAL A 288 2.97 -12.60 -8.34
N GLU A 289 4.14 -13.12 -8.69
CA GLU A 289 4.53 -14.51 -8.46
C GLU A 289 5.91 -14.47 -7.81
N VAL A 290 6.05 -15.02 -6.60
CA VAL A 290 7.34 -15.09 -5.92
C VAL A 290 8.15 -16.25 -6.51
N LEU A 291 9.32 -15.94 -7.07
CA LEU A 291 10.21 -16.94 -7.66
C LEU A 291 11.22 -17.46 -6.63
N ASP A 292 11.74 -16.56 -5.81
CA ASP A 292 12.67 -16.85 -4.72
C ASP A 292 12.49 -15.79 -3.62
N ALA A 293 11.88 -16.18 -2.51
CA ALA A 293 11.58 -15.27 -1.41
C ALA A 293 12.84 -14.78 -0.68
N GLU A 294 13.85 -15.66 -0.51
CA GLU A 294 15.12 -15.34 0.16
C GLU A 294 15.92 -14.32 -0.66
N ALA A 295 15.96 -14.50 -1.98
CA ALA A 295 16.65 -13.58 -2.88
C ALA A 295 15.86 -12.28 -3.15
N GLY A 296 14.58 -12.21 -2.76
CA GLY A 296 13.66 -11.11 -3.07
C GLY A 296 13.24 -11.08 -4.55
N GLU A 297 13.22 -12.24 -5.23
CA GLU A 297 12.93 -12.36 -6.65
C GLU A 297 11.45 -12.62 -6.92
N MET A 298 10.86 -11.81 -7.80
CA MET A 298 9.44 -11.82 -8.12
C MET A 298 9.22 -11.63 -9.62
N ARG A 299 8.18 -12.24 -10.15
CA ARG A 299 7.62 -11.96 -11.48
C ARG A 299 6.36 -11.12 -11.33
N LEU A 300 6.37 -9.93 -11.90
CA LEU A 300 5.24 -9.02 -11.94
C LEU A 300 4.60 -9.09 -13.33
N SER A 301 3.29 -9.29 -13.42
CA SER A 301 2.58 -9.43 -14.71
C SER A 301 1.29 -8.63 -14.73
N HIS A 302 1.10 -7.83 -15.78
CA HIS A 302 -0.14 -7.07 -15.98
C HIS A 302 -0.45 -6.90 -17.46
N GLY A 303 -1.67 -7.28 -17.86
CA GLY A 303 -2.06 -7.34 -19.26
C GLY A 303 -1.17 -8.33 -20.04
N GLY A 304 -0.36 -7.80 -20.97
CA GLY A 304 0.61 -8.58 -21.74
C GLY A 304 2.08 -8.30 -21.40
N ARG A 305 2.35 -7.54 -20.34
CA ARG A 305 3.69 -7.20 -19.89
C ARG A 305 4.05 -8.02 -18.67
N THR A 306 5.23 -8.61 -18.68
CA THR A 306 5.82 -9.31 -17.54
C THR A 306 7.21 -8.74 -17.30
N VAL A 307 7.54 -8.51 -16.04
CA VAL A 307 8.86 -8.04 -15.61
C VAL A 307 9.32 -8.87 -14.42
N ILE A 308 10.54 -9.39 -14.48
CA ILE A 308 11.19 -10.04 -13.34
C ILE A 308 12.00 -8.99 -12.58
N THR A 309 11.85 -8.99 -11.26
CA THR A 309 12.55 -8.10 -10.34
C THR A 309 13.23 -8.89 -9.24
N ARG A 310 14.42 -8.44 -8.83
CA ARG A 310 15.05 -8.82 -7.57
C ARG A 310 15.12 -7.58 -6.69
N GLU A 311 14.14 -7.43 -5.80
CA GLU A 311 13.85 -6.15 -5.11
C GLU A 311 13.70 -5.01 -6.15
N SER A 312 14.48 -3.93 -6.04
CA SER A 312 14.46 -2.79 -6.97
C SER A 312 15.27 -3.00 -8.25
N LEU A 313 15.99 -4.12 -8.38
CA LEU A 313 16.67 -4.49 -9.63
C LEU A 313 15.66 -5.13 -10.58
N SER A 314 15.59 -4.69 -11.83
CA SER A 314 14.66 -5.23 -12.84
C SER A 314 15.37 -5.57 -14.14
N GLU A 315 14.70 -6.30 -15.03
CA GLU A 315 15.17 -6.61 -16.38
C GLU A 315 15.48 -5.35 -17.24
N PHE A 316 15.01 -4.17 -16.84
CA PHE A 316 15.34 -2.91 -17.50
C PHE A 316 16.72 -2.35 -17.12
N THR A 317 17.31 -2.84 -16.03
CA THR A 317 18.71 -2.57 -15.72
C THR A 317 19.60 -3.50 -16.55
N SER A 318 20.25 -2.95 -17.57
CA SER A 318 21.11 -3.74 -18.45
C SER A 318 22.32 -4.33 -17.70
N ALA A 319 22.85 -5.46 -18.18
CA ALA A 319 24.10 -6.03 -17.68
C ALA A 319 25.28 -5.05 -17.78
N VAL A 320 25.26 -4.14 -18.76
CA VAL A 320 26.26 -3.08 -18.90
C VAL A 320 26.15 -2.06 -17.77
N ALA A 321 24.94 -1.65 -17.41
CA ALA A 321 24.69 -0.74 -16.30
C ALA A 321 25.13 -1.37 -14.96
N MET A 322 24.76 -2.63 -14.70
CA MET A 322 25.21 -3.35 -13.51
C MET A 322 26.74 -3.44 -13.44
N ALA A 323 27.41 -3.82 -14.55
CA ALA A 323 28.86 -3.92 -14.58
C ALA A 323 29.57 -2.56 -14.38
N ARG A 324 28.93 -1.45 -14.78
CA ARG A 324 29.41 -0.10 -14.53
C ARG A 324 29.30 0.25 -13.04
N CYS A 325 28.16 -0.02 -12.40
CA CYS A 325 27.91 0.21 -10.98
C CYS A 325 28.82 -0.63 -10.07
N ASP A 326 29.00 -1.92 -10.36
CA ASP A 326 29.81 -2.84 -9.55
C ASP A 326 31.29 -2.41 -9.46
N ASP A 327 31.86 -1.89 -10.57
CA ASP A 327 33.23 -1.40 -10.60
C ASP A 327 33.30 0.11 -10.30
N LYS A 328 33.68 0.44 -9.06
CA LYS A 328 33.79 1.82 -8.58
C LYS A 328 34.74 2.67 -9.42
N ARG A 329 35.74 2.09 -10.09
CA ARG A 329 36.65 2.84 -10.99
C ARG A 329 35.95 3.23 -12.27
N LEU A 330 35.15 2.31 -12.82
CA LEU A 330 34.41 2.54 -14.04
C LEU A 330 33.30 3.57 -13.82
N THR A 331 32.51 3.40 -12.74
CA THR A 331 31.52 4.40 -12.31
C THR A 331 32.16 5.78 -12.19
N ARG A 332 33.24 5.87 -11.41
CA ARG A 332 33.97 7.12 -11.16
C ARG A 332 34.44 7.79 -12.46
N ARG A 333 35.06 7.04 -13.37
CA ARG A 333 35.53 7.59 -14.66
C ARG A 333 34.37 8.11 -15.50
N ILE A 334 33.28 7.34 -15.61
CA ILE A 334 32.09 7.72 -16.39
C ILE A 334 31.47 9.02 -15.86
N VAL A 335 31.26 9.14 -14.55
CA VAL A 335 30.64 10.34 -13.98
C VAL A 335 31.60 11.54 -14.03
N SER A 336 32.91 11.32 -13.85
CA SER A 336 33.93 12.36 -14.00
C SER A 336 34.00 12.89 -15.43
N ASP A 337 33.94 12.02 -16.44
CA ASP A 337 33.91 12.39 -17.86
C ASP A 337 32.62 13.17 -18.21
N ALA A 338 31.53 12.91 -17.47
CA ALA A 338 30.31 13.70 -17.54
C ALA A 338 30.41 15.06 -16.80
N GLY A 339 31.53 15.38 -16.16
CA GLY A 339 31.74 16.64 -15.44
C GLY A 339 31.13 16.67 -14.05
N ILE A 340 30.92 15.52 -13.41
CA ILE A 340 30.48 15.40 -12.02
C ILE A 340 31.71 15.39 -11.11
N ALA A 341 31.68 16.17 -10.03
CA ALA A 341 32.78 16.24 -9.08
C ALA A 341 32.95 14.92 -8.33
N VAL A 342 34.16 14.37 -8.34
CA VAL A 342 34.56 13.14 -7.63
C VAL A 342 35.83 13.41 -6.81
N PRO A 343 36.05 12.73 -5.66
CA PRO A 343 37.23 12.98 -4.82
C PRO A 343 38.51 12.71 -5.59
N ARG A 344 39.68 13.31 -5.32
CA ARG A 344 40.91 12.87 -6.00
C ARG A 344 41.19 11.40 -5.66
N GLY A 345 41.68 10.58 -6.59
CA GLY A 345 41.92 9.18 -6.27
C GLY A 345 42.72 8.41 -7.31
N ARG A 346 43.25 7.26 -6.90
CA ARG A 346 44.12 6.40 -7.68
C ARG A 346 43.95 4.93 -7.32
N LEU A 347 44.38 4.06 -8.22
CA LEU A 347 44.57 2.64 -7.88
C LEU A 347 45.81 2.49 -7.00
N ALA A 348 45.69 1.62 -6.00
CA ALA A 348 46.82 1.23 -5.17
C ALA A 348 47.83 0.44 -6.01
N THR A 349 49.09 0.86 -5.96
CA THR A 349 50.22 0.15 -6.57
C THR A 349 50.97 -0.71 -5.57
N PHE A 350 50.67 -0.57 -4.26
CA PHE A 350 51.34 -1.22 -3.15
C PHE A 350 52.84 -0.90 -3.13
N ASP A 351 53.18 0.34 -3.46
CA ASP A 351 54.53 0.87 -3.48
C ASP A 351 54.56 2.32 -2.93
N GLU A 352 55.74 2.94 -2.92
CA GLU A 352 55.98 4.30 -2.43
C GLU A 352 55.06 5.37 -3.02
N HIS A 353 54.50 5.14 -4.22
CA HIS A 353 53.60 6.12 -4.81
C HIS A 353 52.29 6.24 -4.01
N ASP A 354 51.83 5.19 -3.33
CA ASP A 354 50.62 5.23 -2.51
C ASP A 354 50.84 6.11 -1.27
N HIS A 355 52.03 6.03 -0.66
CA HIS A 355 52.45 6.91 0.44
C HIS A 355 52.61 8.36 -0.02
N ALA A 356 53.22 8.59 -1.19
CA ALA A 356 53.33 9.92 -1.76
C ALA A 356 51.96 10.56 -2.02
N PHE A 357 50.95 9.76 -2.40
CA PHE A 357 49.59 10.26 -2.56
C PHE A 357 48.96 10.64 -1.21
N LEU A 358 49.16 9.84 -0.17
CA LEU A 358 48.73 10.17 1.19
C LEU A 358 49.36 11.49 1.67
N GLU A 359 50.67 11.66 1.51
CA GLU A 359 51.37 12.90 1.87
C GLU A 359 50.82 14.12 1.11
N GLU A 360 50.43 13.93 -0.15
CA GLU A 360 49.89 15.01 -0.98
C GLU A 360 48.49 15.47 -0.51
N VAL A 361 47.61 14.52 -0.18
CA VAL A 361 46.18 14.82 0.11
C VAL A 361 45.86 14.88 1.60
N GLY A 362 46.77 14.40 2.46
CA GLY A 362 46.71 14.43 3.92
C GLY A 362 45.82 13.34 4.54
N ASP A 363 44.59 13.15 4.05
CA ASP A 363 43.63 12.20 4.61
C ASP A 363 42.94 11.42 3.47
N VAL A 364 43.01 10.08 3.56
CA VAL A 364 42.48 9.17 2.52
C VAL A 364 41.44 8.18 3.04
N VAL A 365 40.69 7.66 2.06
CA VAL A 365 39.79 6.53 2.16
C VAL A 365 40.35 5.42 1.28
N VAL A 366 40.47 4.23 1.83
CA VAL A 366 40.88 3.02 1.10
C VAL A 366 39.67 2.10 0.98
N LYS A 367 39.34 1.68 -0.24
CA LYS A 367 38.19 0.79 -0.51
C LYS A 367 38.51 -0.22 -1.62
N PRO A 368 37.98 -1.45 -1.55
CA PRO A 368 38.06 -2.37 -2.67
C PRO A 368 37.29 -1.78 -3.86
N THR A 369 37.77 -2.06 -5.08
CA THR A 369 37.15 -1.54 -6.31
C THR A 369 35.78 -2.16 -6.60
N ARG A 370 35.50 -3.34 -6.05
CA ARG A 370 34.22 -4.05 -6.09
C ARG A 370 33.80 -4.50 -4.70
N GLY A 371 32.50 -4.68 -4.49
CA GLY A 371 31.92 -5.14 -3.23
C GLY A 371 30.93 -4.17 -2.60
N GLU A 372 30.16 -4.69 -1.65
CA GLU A 372 28.97 -4.06 -1.07
C GLU A 372 29.08 -3.86 0.46
N GLN A 373 28.11 -3.12 1.02
CA GLN A 373 27.91 -2.96 2.48
C GLN A 373 29.11 -2.39 3.24
N GLY A 374 30.01 -1.70 2.56
CA GLY A 374 31.20 -1.09 3.17
C GLY A 374 32.27 -2.09 3.64
N LYS A 375 32.20 -3.36 3.22
CA LYS A 375 33.22 -4.36 3.56
C LYS A 375 34.58 -3.97 2.96
N GLY A 376 35.62 -3.98 3.78
CA GLY A 376 36.98 -3.59 3.37
C GLY A 376 37.21 -2.10 3.20
N ILE A 377 36.22 -1.24 3.53
CA ILE A 377 36.40 0.21 3.49
C ILE A 377 37.03 0.69 4.79
N THR A 378 38.10 1.47 4.69
CA THR A 378 38.71 2.19 5.82
C THR A 378 38.75 3.67 5.48
N VAL A 379 38.14 4.49 6.33
CA VAL A 379 37.96 5.94 6.15
C VAL A 379 38.78 6.66 7.20
N GLY A 380 39.45 7.78 6.88
CA GLY A 380 40.16 8.60 7.88
C GLY A 380 41.54 8.03 8.18
N ILE A 381 42.37 7.96 7.15
CA ILE A 381 43.74 7.43 7.18
C ILE A 381 44.66 8.61 6.92
N ASP A 382 45.47 8.97 7.91
CA ASP A 382 46.41 10.10 7.82
C ASP A 382 47.87 9.70 8.12
N THR A 383 48.13 8.42 8.42
CA THR A 383 49.47 7.89 8.66
C THR A 383 49.88 6.77 7.68
N PRO A 384 51.17 6.63 7.36
CA PRO A 384 51.69 5.55 6.52
C PRO A 384 51.33 4.15 7.04
N GLU A 385 51.42 3.93 8.35
CA GLU A 385 51.15 2.63 8.98
C GLU A 385 49.67 2.25 8.86
N GLU A 386 48.76 3.21 9.03
CA GLU A 386 47.33 2.98 8.83
C GLU A 386 47.00 2.71 7.36
N LEU A 387 47.70 3.36 6.43
CA LEU A 387 47.54 3.13 5.00
C LEU A 387 47.88 1.69 4.62
N GLU A 388 49.01 1.15 5.09
CA GLU A 388 49.39 -0.24 4.83
C GLU A 388 48.36 -1.23 5.38
N ALA A 389 47.89 -1.02 6.61
CA ALA A 389 46.88 -1.87 7.24
C ALA A 389 45.54 -1.81 6.49
N ALA A 390 45.13 -0.62 6.05
CA ALA A 390 43.91 -0.41 5.27
C ALA A 390 44.00 -1.08 3.88
N LEU A 391 45.14 -0.96 3.20
CA LEU A 391 45.40 -1.61 1.91
C LEU A 391 45.34 -3.13 2.03
N ALA A 392 45.96 -3.70 3.07
CA ALA A 392 45.90 -5.14 3.33
C ALA A 392 44.46 -5.62 3.52
N ARG A 393 43.69 -4.94 4.38
CA ARG A 393 42.28 -5.26 4.67
C ARG A 393 41.39 -5.15 3.43
N ALA A 394 41.54 -4.10 2.63
CA ALA A 394 40.78 -3.95 1.40
C ALA A 394 41.12 -5.06 0.38
N ARG A 395 42.39 -5.48 0.34
CA ARG A 395 42.86 -6.53 -0.57
C ARG A 395 42.35 -7.93 -0.24
N GLU A 396 42.00 -8.18 1.03
CA GLU A 396 41.30 -9.40 1.44
C GLU A 396 39.92 -9.53 0.77
N GLN A 397 39.29 -8.40 0.42
CA GLN A 397 37.98 -8.37 -0.25
C GLN A 397 38.10 -8.41 -1.77
N HIS A 398 39.04 -7.67 -2.34
CA HIS A 398 39.25 -7.63 -3.79
C HIS A 398 40.71 -7.27 -4.14
N PRO A 399 41.34 -7.92 -5.14
CA PRO A 399 42.75 -7.70 -5.46
C PRO A 399 43.07 -6.26 -5.88
N GLU A 400 42.15 -5.59 -6.57
CA GLU A 400 42.29 -4.19 -6.97
C GLU A 400 41.64 -3.27 -5.92
N VAL A 401 42.43 -2.35 -5.38
CA VAL A 401 42.07 -1.42 -4.30
C VAL A 401 42.20 0.03 -4.78
N LEU A 402 41.28 0.88 -4.35
CA LEU A 402 41.22 2.30 -4.67
C LEU A 402 41.57 3.13 -3.43
N ILE A 403 42.42 4.13 -3.60
CA ILE A 403 42.78 5.14 -2.60
C ILE A 403 42.17 6.47 -3.08
N GLU A 404 41.31 7.07 -2.26
CA GLU A 404 40.66 8.36 -2.56
C GLU A 404 40.91 9.37 -1.46
N GLN A 405 41.03 10.64 -1.81
CA GLN A 405 41.02 11.74 -0.86
C GLN A 405 39.69 11.72 -0.10
N ARG A 406 39.75 11.83 1.22
CA ARG A 406 38.54 11.96 2.04
C ARG A 406 37.89 13.32 1.79
N ALA A 407 36.63 13.31 1.38
CA ALA A 407 35.82 14.53 1.29
C ALA A 407 35.04 14.76 2.59
N PRO A 408 34.89 16.02 3.06
CA PRO A 408 34.02 16.34 4.18
C PRO A 408 32.55 16.42 3.72
N GLY A 409 31.63 16.19 4.66
CA GLY A 409 30.19 16.32 4.41
C GLY A 409 29.40 15.19 5.05
N ASP A 410 28.08 15.35 5.03
CA ASP A 410 27.14 14.30 5.39
C ASP A 410 26.76 13.48 4.14
N ASP A 411 26.40 12.22 4.37
CA ASP A 411 26.09 11.24 3.33
C ASP A 411 24.63 11.41 2.86
N LEU A 412 24.46 12.01 1.68
CA LEU A 412 23.18 12.21 1.02
C LEU A 412 22.95 11.12 -0.02
N ARG A 413 21.96 10.25 0.23
CA ARG A 413 21.44 9.29 -0.75
C ARG A 413 20.27 9.91 -1.50
N LEU A 414 20.36 9.96 -2.83
CA LEU A 414 19.24 10.29 -3.72
C LEU A 414 18.81 9.03 -4.49
N VAL A 415 17.53 8.70 -4.46
CA VAL A 415 16.95 7.62 -5.26
C VAL A 415 16.47 8.21 -6.58
N VAL A 416 17.07 7.76 -7.68
CA VAL A 416 16.71 8.15 -9.04
C VAL A 416 15.93 7.00 -9.68
N ILE A 417 14.73 7.29 -10.20
CA ILE A 417 13.91 6.37 -10.98
C ILE A 417 13.47 7.10 -12.24
N ASP A 418 13.75 6.53 -13.41
CA ASP A 418 13.32 7.05 -14.72
C ASP A 418 13.66 8.53 -14.91
N GLY A 419 14.92 8.89 -14.63
CA GLY A 419 15.43 10.26 -14.78
C GLY A 419 14.90 11.27 -13.76
N LYS A 420 14.27 10.83 -12.66
CA LYS A 420 13.74 11.70 -11.61
C LYS A 420 14.24 11.28 -10.23
N VAL A 421 14.61 12.26 -9.41
CA VAL A 421 14.82 12.03 -7.97
C VAL A 421 13.46 11.88 -7.31
N VAL A 422 13.19 10.69 -6.78
CA VAL A 422 11.91 10.36 -6.12
C VAL A 422 11.98 10.46 -4.60
N ALA A 423 13.19 10.34 -4.04
CA ALA A 423 13.45 10.48 -2.61
C ALA A 423 14.90 10.91 -2.39
N ALA A 424 15.15 11.63 -1.32
CA ALA A 424 16.49 11.95 -0.85
C ALA A 424 16.56 11.90 0.68
N ALA A 425 17.59 11.25 1.20
CA ALA A 425 17.76 11.09 2.63
C ALA A 425 19.21 11.26 3.07
N LEU A 426 19.40 11.95 4.20
CA LEU A 426 20.69 12.00 4.88
C LEU A 426 20.87 10.75 5.73
N ARG A 427 21.97 10.05 5.50
CA ARG A 427 22.41 8.94 6.31
C ARG A 427 23.38 9.49 7.35
N MET A 428 23.05 9.33 8.62
CA MET A 428 23.89 9.75 9.72
C MET A 428 24.62 8.54 10.32
N PRO A 429 25.92 8.66 10.62
CA PRO A 429 26.64 7.64 11.37
C PRO A 429 26.00 7.39 12.74
N ALA A 430 26.27 6.22 13.31
CA ALA A 430 25.78 5.89 14.63
C ALA A 430 26.31 6.88 15.69
N GLU A 431 25.40 7.45 16.47
CA GLU A 431 25.66 8.38 17.57
C GLU A 431 25.01 7.90 18.86
N ILE A 432 25.66 8.20 19.99
CA ILE A 432 25.11 8.04 21.33
C ILE A 432 24.97 9.40 22.01
N LEU A 433 23.99 9.51 22.91
CA LEU A 433 23.75 10.70 23.72
C LEU A 433 24.13 10.41 25.16
N GLY A 434 25.01 11.23 25.72
CA GLY A 434 25.45 11.11 27.11
C GLY A 434 24.33 11.45 28.09
N THR A 435 24.26 10.69 29.17
CA THR A 435 23.29 10.87 30.26
C THR A 435 23.95 11.31 31.57
N GLY A 436 25.27 11.53 31.58
CA GLY A 436 26.04 11.88 32.77
C GLY A 436 26.21 10.77 33.82
N HIS A 437 25.66 9.57 33.58
CA HIS A 437 25.67 8.46 34.55
C HIS A 437 26.03 7.10 33.95
N HIS A 438 25.79 6.88 32.65
CA HIS A 438 26.10 5.63 31.97
C HIS A 438 27.43 5.73 31.22
N THR A 439 28.14 4.61 31.17
CA THR A 439 29.36 4.46 30.37
C THR A 439 29.03 4.49 28.88
N ILE A 440 30.01 4.85 28.05
CA ILE A 440 29.87 4.81 26.59
C ILE A 440 29.47 3.41 26.10
N ARG A 441 30.02 2.34 26.69
CA ARG A 441 29.62 0.95 26.39
C ARG A 441 28.13 0.72 26.63
N GLU A 442 27.63 1.08 27.81
CA GLU A 442 26.22 0.91 28.16
C GLU A 442 25.29 1.73 27.23
N LEU A 443 25.71 2.94 26.84
CA LEU A 443 24.99 3.78 25.91
C LEU A 443 24.93 3.17 24.49
N ILE A 444 26.04 2.59 24.01
CA ILE A 444 26.09 1.88 22.72
C ILE A 444 25.14 0.68 22.77
N GLU A 445 25.19 -0.14 23.82
CA GLU A 445 24.32 -1.31 23.96
C GLU A 445 22.85 -0.91 24.05
N ALA A 446 22.52 0.15 24.80
CA ALA A 446 21.16 0.68 24.91
C ALA A 446 20.64 1.18 23.55
N GLN A 447 21.47 1.92 22.81
CA GLN A 447 21.12 2.41 21.49
C GLN A 447 20.96 1.24 20.49
N SER A 448 21.84 0.24 20.53
CA SER A 448 21.73 -0.98 19.72
C SER A 448 20.44 -1.75 20.00
N ARG A 449 20.04 -1.91 21.27
CA ARG A 449 18.76 -2.53 21.63
C ARG A 449 17.57 -1.74 21.05
N ARG A 450 17.59 -0.41 21.17
CA ARG A 450 16.55 0.47 20.63
C ARG A 450 16.46 0.37 19.10
N ARG A 451 17.59 0.38 18.40
CA ARG A 451 17.64 0.28 16.94
C ARG A 451 17.16 -1.09 16.46
N ALA A 452 17.63 -2.18 17.09
CA ALA A 452 17.17 -3.52 16.76
C ALA A 452 15.65 -3.67 16.94
N ALA A 453 15.07 -3.10 18.00
CA ALA A 453 13.62 -3.11 18.19
C ALA A 453 12.88 -2.32 17.10
N ALA A 454 13.43 -1.19 16.66
CA ALA A 454 12.81 -0.34 15.64
C ALA A 454 12.91 -0.90 14.21
N THR A 455 13.91 -1.74 13.92
CA THR A 455 14.16 -2.27 12.57
C THR A 455 13.94 -3.78 12.47
N GLY A 456 13.16 -4.39 13.36
CA GLY A 456 12.94 -5.85 13.36
C GLY A 456 14.21 -6.70 13.53
N GLY A 457 15.28 -6.12 14.08
CA GLY A 457 16.57 -6.77 14.32
C GLY A 457 17.69 -6.40 13.36
N GLU A 458 17.40 -5.72 12.23
CA GLU A 458 18.38 -5.47 11.16
C GLU A 458 19.54 -4.49 11.49
N SER A 459 19.38 -3.62 12.49
CA SER A 459 20.33 -2.55 12.80
C SER A 459 20.86 -2.64 14.22
N ARG A 460 22.18 -2.80 14.39
CA ARG A 460 22.89 -2.74 15.68
C ARG A 460 24.26 -2.07 15.51
N ILE A 461 24.70 -1.34 16.53
CA ILE A 461 26.07 -0.81 16.59
C ILE A 461 26.98 -1.96 17.07
N PRO A 462 27.91 -2.47 16.24
CA PRO A 462 28.86 -3.49 16.67
C PRO A 462 29.83 -2.91 17.71
N ILE A 463 30.22 -3.69 18.71
CA ILE A 463 31.34 -3.34 19.59
C ILE A 463 32.56 -4.07 19.04
N ASP A 464 33.22 -3.44 18.09
CA ASP A 464 34.39 -3.94 17.35
C ASP A 464 35.54 -2.92 17.41
N ASP A 465 36.72 -3.31 16.91
CA ASP A 465 37.92 -2.46 16.88
C ASP A 465 37.70 -1.11 16.18
N ILE A 466 36.79 -1.06 15.19
CA ILE A 466 36.44 0.16 14.46
C ILE A 466 35.69 1.14 15.37
N THR A 467 34.73 0.62 16.14
CA THR A 467 33.93 1.41 17.08
C THR A 467 34.81 1.89 18.23
N GLU A 468 35.70 1.03 18.75
CA GLU A 468 36.66 1.40 19.78
C GLU A 468 37.62 2.50 19.31
N THR A 469 38.17 2.35 18.10
CA THR A 469 39.06 3.35 17.50
C THR A 469 38.37 4.69 17.32
N THR A 470 37.12 4.69 16.83
CA THR A 470 36.33 5.93 16.64
C THR A 470 36.08 6.65 17.96
N VAL A 471 35.78 5.91 19.04
CA VAL A 471 35.57 6.46 20.38
C VAL A 471 36.87 7.02 20.96
N ARG A 472 37.98 6.28 20.81
CA ARG A 472 39.33 6.68 21.27
C ARG A 472 39.81 7.99 20.64
N GLU A 473 39.59 8.16 19.35
CA GLU A 473 39.98 9.37 18.62
C GLU A 473 39.19 10.61 19.04
N ALA A 474 37.93 10.41 19.45
CA ALA A 474 37.14 11.47 20.04
C ALA A 474 37.59 11.83 21.47
N GLY A 475 38.63 11.16 21.99
CA GLY A 475 39.21 11.41 23.31
C GLY A 475 38.54 10.63 24.44
N TRP A 476 37.82 9.55 24.13
CA TRP A 476 37.04 8.77 25.11
C TRP A 476 37.44 7.29 25.12
N SER A 477 37.15 6.60 26.21
CA SER A 477 37.19 5.15 26.36
C SER A 477 35.78 4.59 26.54
N PHE A 478 35.56 3.32 26.23
CA PHE A 478 34.27 2.67 26.45
C PHE A 478 33.79 2.69 27.91
N ASP A 479 34.72 2.75 28.87
CA ASP A 479 34.42 2.80 30.30
C ASP A 479 34.18 4.22 30.83
N ASP A 480 34.37 5.25 30.00
CA ASP A 480 34.11 6.64 30.39
C ASP A 480 32.61 6.93 30.44
N VAL A 481 32.20 7.79 31.39
CA VAL A 481 30.83 8.30 31.49
C VAL A 481 30.70 9.54 30.63
N LEU A 482 29.86 9.47 29.59
CA LEU A 482 29.66 10.57 28.66
C LEU A 482 28.79 11.68 29.31
N PRO A 483 29.24 12.94 29.35
CA PRO A 483 28.50 14.04 29.97
C PRO A 483 27.08 14.18 29.43
N GLU A 484 26.15 14.61 30.29
CA GLU A 484 24.74 14.78 29.92
C GLU A 484 24.59 15.74 28.73
N GLY A 485 23.85 15.31 27.70
CA GLY A 485 23.59 16.10 26.50
C GLY A 485 24.71 16.08 25.45
N TYR A 486 25.87 15.48 25.74
CA TYR A 486 26.96 15.37 24.77
C TYR A 486 26.67 14.26 23.76
N ARG A 487 26.79 14.55 22.46
CA ARG A 487 26.64 13.57 21.38
C ARG A 487 27.99 13.07 20.93
N LEU A 488 28.18 11.75 20.94
CA LEU A 488 29.40 11.10 20.50
C LEU A 488 29.10 10.21 19.29
N ARG A 489 29.80 10.47 18.18
CA ARG A 489 29.83 9.56 17.02
C ARG A 489 30.66 8.34 17.37
N VAL A 490 30.09 7.16 17.19
CA VAL A 490 30.73 5.87 17.50
C VAL A 490 31.08 5.08 16.23
N ARG A 491 30.63 5.55 15.06
CA ARG A 491 31.01 5.01 13.74
C ARG A 491 31.39 6.16 12.81
N ARG A 492 32.31 5.90 11.87
CA ARG A 492 32.70 6.83 10.80
C ARG A 492 31.74 6.77 9.59
N THR A 493 31.18 5.60 9.30
CA THR A 493 30.29 5.36 8.16
C THR A 493 28.82 5.41 8.56
N ALA A 494 27.97 5.89 7.64
CA ALA A 494 26.54 6.03 7.84
C ALA A 494 25.73 4.77 7.44
N ASN A 495 26.27 3.58 7.76
CA ASN A 495 25.63 2.32 7.41
C ASN A 495 24.44 2.02 8.32
N LEU A 496 23.25 1.84 7.75
CA LEU A 496 22.01 1.57 8.48
C LEU A 496 22.13 0.33 9.37
N HIS A 497 22.65 -0.78 8.84
CA HIS A 497 22.85 -2.03 9.59
C HIS A 497 23.80 -1.89 10.79
N GLN A 498 24.69 -0.89 10.76
CA GLN A 498 25.67 -0.62 11.83
C GLN A 498 25.19 0.45 12.82
N GLY A 499 23.86 0.67 12.90
CA GLY A 499 23.24 1.59 13.85
C GLY A 499 23.11 3.03 13.35
N GLY A 500 23.43 3.30 12.08
CA GLY A 500 23.16 4.60 11.46
C GLY A 500 21.65 4.93 11.42
N THR A 501 21.34 6.20 11.22
CA THR A 501 19.95 6.69 11.05
C THR A 501 19.76 7.33 9.69
N ILE A 502 18.52 7.38 9.22
CA ILE A 502 18.14 7.99 7.95
C ILE A 502 17.15 9.11 8.25
N HIS A 503 17.37 10.27 7.64
CA HIS A 503 16.51 11.44 7.76
C HIS A 503 16.04 11.86 6.38
N ASP A 504 14.72 11.85 6.14
CA ASP A 504 14.16 12.37 4.89
C ASP A 504 14.47 13.85 4.75
N VAL A 505 15.06 14.21 3.62
CA VAL A 505 15.39 15.59 3.26
C VAL A 505 14.85 15.96 1.88
N THR A 506 14.02 15.11 1.28
CA THR A 506 13.53 15.25 -0.10
C THR A 506 13.05 16.66 -0.44
N ALA A 507 12.25 17.29 0.42
CA ALA A 507 11.72 18.65 0.19
C ALA A 507 12.74 19.78 0.39
N LYS A 508 13.91 19.50 0.98
CA LYS A 508 14.96 20.48 1.33
C LYS A 508 16.17 20.43 0.41
N VAL A 509 16.35 19.34 -0.36
CA VAL A 509 17.51 19.15 -1.22
C VAL A 509 17.58 20.25 -2.27
N HIS A 510 18.77 20.83 -2.43
CA HIS A 510 19.02 21.85 -3.44
C HIS A 510 18.84 21.25 -4.86
N PRO A 511 18.13 21.94 -5.78
CA PRO A 511 17.84 21.40 -7.12
C PRO A 511 19.07 20.92 -7.89
N HIS A 512 20.20 21.61 -7.75
CA HIS A 512 21.46 21.21 -8.38
C HIS A 512 21.94 19.81 -7.96
N LEU A 513 21.73 19.40 -6.71
CA LEU A 513 22.09 18.06 -6.24
C LEU A 513 21.22 16.99 -6.92
N CYS A 514 19.94 17.31 -7.16
CA CYS A 514 19.04 16.44 -7.91
C CYS A 514 19.46 16.33 -9.38
N GLU A 515 19.82 17.44 -10.02
CA GLU A 515 20.35 17.46 -11.39
C GLU A 515 21.61 16.60 -11.52
N VAL A 516 22.52 16.69 -10.54
CA VAL A 516 23.75 15.88 -10.47
C VAL A 516 23.42 14.40 -10.35
N ALA A 517 22.46 14.02 -9.50
CA ALA A 517 22.06 12.63 -9.34
C ALA A 517 21.45 12.05 -10.62
N VAL A 518 20.57 12.80 -11.29
CA VAL A 518 19.98 12.41 -12.58
C VAL A 518 21.07 12.28 -13.65
N LYS A 519 21.97 13.27 -13.74
CA LYS A 519 23.09 13.25 -14.69
C LYS A 519 24.04 12.07 -14.45
N ALA A 520 24.26 11.69 -13.19
CA ALA A 520 25.05 10.51 -12.84
C ALA A 520 24.38 9.22 -13.34
N ALA A 521 23.08 9.07 -13.08
CA ALA A 521 22.29 7.93 -13.53
C ALA A 521 22.28 7.82 -15.07
N ASP A 522 22.10 8.94 -15.77
CA ASP A 522 22.12 9.02 -17.23
C ASP A 522 23.50 8.64 -17.81
N ALA A 523 24.58 9.15 -17.22
CA ALA A 523 25.95 8.85 -17.66
C ALA A 523 26.26 7.34 -17.51
N ILE A 524 25.82 6.74 -16.41
CA ILE A 524 25.96 5.30 -16.16
C ILE A 524 25.04 4.50 -17.10
N GLY A 525 23.90 5.06 -17.49
CA GLY A 525 22.86 4.40 -18.28
C GLY A 525 22.01 3.46 -17.44
N ILE A 526 21.73 3.84 -16.19
CA ILE A 526 20.96 3.02 -15.23
C ILE A 526 19.61 3.68 -14.92
N PRO A 527 18.48 2.97 -15.08
CA PRO A 527 17.16 3.58 -14.92
C PRO A 527 16.71 3.74 -13.46
N VAL A 528 17.22 2.89 -12.57
CA VAL A 528 16.91 2.89 -11.14
C VAL A 528 18.21 2.78 -10.36
N THR A 529 18.54 3.80 -9.58
CA THR A 529 19.79 3.82 -8.81
C THR A 529 19.69 4.66 -7.55
N GLY A 530 20.45 4.27 -6.53
CA GLY A 530 20.74 5.13 -5.40
C GLY A 530 22.07 5.84 -5.63
N VAL A 531 22.07 7.16 -5.79
CA VAL A 531 23.29 7.99 -5.90
C VAL A 531 23.69 8.48 -4.52
N ASP A 532 24.95 8.29 -4.14
CA ASP A 532 25.52 8.83 -2.91
C ASP A 532 26.41 10.04 -3.18
N LEU A 533 26.10 11.13 -2.49
CA LEU A 533 26.88 12.35 -2.48
C LEU A 533 27.34 12.64 -1.04
N LEU A 534 28.57 13.13 -0.87
CA LEU A 534 28.95 13.85 0.34
C LEU A 534 28.64 15.33 0.14
N VAL A 535 27.85 15.90 1.06
CA VAL A 535 27.40 17.28 0.99
C VAL A 535 27.67 18.00 2.32
N PRO A 536 28.32 19.18 2.33
CA PRO A 536 28.44 19.98 3.55
C PRO A 536 27.09 20.49 4.05
N ASP A 537 26.13 20.70 3.13
CA ASP A 537 24.80 21.23 3.42
C ASP A 537 23.85 20.84 2.26
N VAL A 538 22.79 20.08 2.58
CA VAL A 538 21.80 19.62 1.57
C VAL A 538 21.06 20.75 0.86
N THR A 539 21.06 21.95 1.43
CA THR A 539 20.39 23.13 0.85
C THR A 539 21.29 23.93 -0.08
N LYS A 540 22.53 23.49 -0.32
CA LYS A 540 23.53 24.16 -1.14
C LYS A 540 24.00 23.28 -2.31
N PRO A 541 24.62 23.86 -3.34
CA PRO A 541 25.04 23.11 -4.52
C PRO A 541 26.36 22.34 -4.35
N ASP A 542 27.09 22.49 -3.25
CA ASP A 542 28.40 21.85 -3.07
C ASP A 542 28.23 20.35 -2.79
N TYR A 543 28.94 19.51 -3.54
CA TYR A 543 28.90 18.05 -3.39
C TYR A 543 30.19 17.38 -3.84
N VAL A 544 30.32 16.11 -3.44
CA VAL A 544 31.27 15.15 -4.02
C VAL A 544 30.55 13.82 -4.26
N PHE A 545 30.57 13.30 -5.48
CA PHE A 545 29.99 12.00 -5.81
C PHE A 545 30.83 10.86 -5.23
N ILE A 546 30.17 9.88 -4.61
CA ILE A 546 30.83 8.74 -3.95
C ILE A 546 30.59 7.43 -4.70
N GLU A 547 29.33 7.08 -4.91
CA GLU A 547 28.95 5.83 -5.57
C GLU A 547 27.51 5.89 -6.13
N ALA A 548 27.19 4.93 -6.98
CA ALA A 548 25.84 4.67 -7.48
C ALA A 548 25.53 3.18 -7.32
N ASN A 549 24.43 2.85 -6.65
CA ASN A 549 24.00 1.49 -6.37
C ASN A 549 22.87 1.07 -7.30
N GLU A 550 22.97 -0.08 -7.92
CA GLU A 550 22.04 -0.60 -8.93
C GLU A 550 20.76 -1.22 -8.34
N ARG A 551 20.78 -1.54 -7.05
CA ARG A 551 19.64 -2.06 -6.28
C ARG A 551 19.43 -1.23 -5.01
N PRO A 552 18.93 0.01 -5.12
CA PRO A 552 18.69 0.86 -3.96
C PRO A 552 17.55 0.29 -3.09
N GLY A 553 17.72 0.32 -1.77
CA GLY A 553 16.66 -0.08 -0.84
C GLY A 553 15.53 0.96 -0.81
N LEU A 554 14.38 0.63 -1.39
CA LEU A 554 13.25 1.57 -1.53
C LEU A 554 12.49 1.82 -0.22
N ALA A 555 12.47 0.83 0.69
CA ALA A 555 11.73 0.88 1.96
C ALA A 555 12.28 1.91 2.96
N ASN A 556 13.56 2.28 2.84
CA ASN A 556 14.25 3.15 3.79
C ASN A 556 13.93 4.65 3.61
N HIS A 557 12.99 4.98 2.73
CA HIS A 557 12.72 6.35 2.28
C HIS A 557 11.30 6.83 2.57
N GLU A 558 10.59 6.22 3.52
CA GLU A 558 9.31 6.74 4.00
C GLU A 558 9.44 8.21 4.48
N PRO A 559 8.44 9.08 4.21
CA PRO A 559 7.13 8.79 3.61
C PRO A 559 7.11 8.85 2.07
N GLN A 560 8.26 8.92 1.40
CA GLN A 560 8.30 9.12 -0.06
C GLN A 560 7.78 7.88 -0.81
N PRO A 561 7.00 8.06 -1.89
CA PRO A 561 6.32 6.97 -2.59
C PRO A 561 7.24 6.22 -3.56
N THR A 562 8.36 5.69 -3.06
CA THR A 562 9.41 5.04 -3.86
C THR A 562 8.91 3.77 -4.56
N ALA A 563 8.17 2.91 -3.85
CA ALA A 563 7.54 1.71 -4.43
C ALA A 563 6.56 2.08 -5.55
N LYS A 564 5.73 3.11 -5.31
CA LYS A 564 4.80 3.63 -6.31
C LYS A 564 5.52 4.07 -7.57
N ALA A 565 6.58 4.87 -7.44
CA ALA A 565 7.37 5.35 -8.56
C ALA A 565 8.10 4.23 -9.31
N PHE A 566 8.59 3.21 -8.59
CA PHE A 566 9.18 2.02 -9.20
C PHE A 566 8.16 1.24 -10.01
N VAL A 567 6.97 0.97 -9.47
CA VAL A 567 5.90 0.28 -10.19
C VAL A 567 5.35 1.10 -11.37
N ASP A 568 5.28 2.45 -11.24
CA ASP A 568 4.96 3.35 -12.37
C ASP A 568 5.97 3.18 -13.52
N PHE A 569 7.26 3.08 -13.19
CA PHE A 569 8.33 2.84 -14.16
C PHE A 569 8.22 1.45 -14.82
N LEU A 570 7.94 0.41 -14.01
CA LEU A 570 7.82 -0.95 -14.54
C LEU A 570 6.58 -1.13 -15.42
N PHE A 571 5.46 -0.52 -15.05
CA PHE A 571 4.14 -0.65 -15.69
C PHE A 571 3.53 0.73 -15.95
N PRO A 572 4.01 1.46 -16.97
CA PRO A 572 3.51 2.80 -17.28
C PRO A 572 2.04 2.74 -17.67
N GLY A 573 1.23 3.65 -17.12
CA GLY A 573 -0.21 3.70 -17.38
C GLY A 573 -1.05 2.71 -16.58
N SER A 574 -0.48 1.98 -15.61
CA SER A 574 -1.22 1.28 -14.55
C SER A 574 -1.48 2.26 -13.40
N PRO A 575 -2.62 2.98 -13.37
CA PRO A 575 -2.90 3.93 -12.31
C PRO A 575 -2.86 3.23 -10.96
N ALA A 576 -2.22 3.87 -9.98
CA ALA A 576 -2.36 3.45 -8.59
C ALA A 576 -3.86 3.43 -8.26
N LEU A 577 -4.34 2.33 -7.68
CA LEU A 577 -5.71 2.31 -7.19
C LEU A 577 -5.83 3.38 -6.09
N PRO A 578 -6.94 4.15 -6.05
CA PRO A 578 -7.17 5.12 -5.00
C PRO A 578 -6.94 4.49 -3.63
N SER A 579 -6.23 5.16 -2.72
CA SER A 579 -6.05 4.63 -1.37
C SER A 579 -7.40 4.42 -0.70
N ALA A 580 -7.46 3.47 0.23
CA ALA A 580 -8.49 3.52 1.25
C ALA A 580 -8.41 4.91 1.93
N TRP A 581 -9.57 5.46 2.28
CA TRP A 581 -9.69 6.73 2.98
C TRP A 581 -8.66 6.80 4.13
N THR A 582 -7.84 7.86 4.16
CA THR A 582 -7.00 8.19 5.30
C THR A 582 -7.65 9.33 6.08
N PRO A 583 -7.67 9.27 7.43
CA PRO A 583 -8.33 10.29 8.27
C PRO A 583 -7.90 11.74 8.03
N GLU A 584 -6.76 11.95 7.36
CA GLU A 584 -6.18 13.26 7.04
C GLU A 584 -6.93 14.01 5.92
N GLU A 585 -7.78 13.33 5.14
CA GLU A 585 -8.60 13.96 4.09
C GLU A 585 -9.96 14.48 4.58
N SER A 586 -10.12 14.67 5.90
CA SER A 586 -11.26 15.45 6.41
C SER A 586 -11.16 16.87 5.87
N PRO A 587 -12.14 17.37 5.08
CA PRO A 587 -12.24 18.80 4.84
C PRO A 587 -12.29 19.48 6.20
N THR A 588 -11.35 20.39 6.45
CA THR A 588 -11.43 21.24 7.62
C THR A 588 -12.59 22.21 7.40
N HIS A 589 -13.68 21.92 8.12
CA HIS A 589 -14.90 22.72 8.32
C HIS A 589 -15.96 22.73 7.22
#